data_AF-A0A7L2R3R6-F1
#
_entry.id   AF-A0A7L2R3R6-F1
#
_cell.length_a   1.000
_cell.length_b   1.000
_cell.length_c   1.000
_cell.angle_alpha   90.00
_cell.angle_beta   90.00
_cell.angle_gamma   90.00
#
_symmetry.space_group_name_H-M   'P 1'
#
loop_
_entity.id
_entity.type
_entity.pdbx_description
1 polymer ?
#
loop_
_entity_poly.entity_id
_entity_poly.type
_entity_poly.pdbx_seq_one_letter_code
_entity_poly.pdbx_strand_id
1 'polypeptide(L)' 'DQVLRVTARNEEQITLLRVLGEQEELQVDFWRHPHSPGHPVDLRVPFPSLLGVKKLLYSHNFSYSIMIEDVQ' A
#
# COMPACT_ATOMS: atom_id res chain seq x y z
N ASP A 1 1.69 -7.84 11.42
CA ASP A 1 1.41 -7.08 10.17
C ASP A 1 2.01 -5.70 10.27
N GLN A 2 2.28 -5.03 9.14
CA GLN A 2 2.68 -3.63 9.16
C GLN A 2 1.61 -2.74 8.52
N VAL A 3 1.44 -1.53 9.05
CA VAL A 3 0.62 -0.51 8.38
C VAL A 3 1.55 0.47 7.65
N LEU A 4 1.43 0.50 6.33
CA LEU A 4 2.16 1.42 5.46
C LEU A 4 1.25 2.57 5.05
N ARG A 5 1.73 3.80 5.17
CA ARG A 5 1.10 4.97 4.57
C ARG A 5 1.80 5.31 3.27
N VAL A 6 1.06 5.33 2.18
CA VAL A 6 1.54 5.70 0.85
C VAL A 6 0.81 6.96 0.37
N THR A 7 1.44 7.73 -0.50
CA THR A 7 0.77 8.86 -1.18
C THR A 7 0.97 8.72 -2.67
N ALA A 8 -0.12 8.47 -3.40
CA ALA A 8 -0.10 8.40 -4.85
C ALA A 8 0.05 9.82 -5.43
N ARG A 9 0.88 9.97 -6.46
CA ARG A 9 1.18 11.26 -7.11
C ARG A 9 0.33 11.52 -8.35
N ASN A 10 -0.25 10.47 -8.93
CA ASN A 10 -1.06 10.53 -10.13
C ASN A 10 -2.13 9.42 -10.14
N GLU A 11 -3.05 9.48 -11.11
CA GLU A 11 -4.15 8.50 -11.26
C GLU A 11 -3.66 7.08 -11.57
N GLU A 12 -2.52 6.95 -12.27
CA GLU A 12 -1.90 5.66 -12.54
C GLU A 12 -1.51 4.95 -11.24
N GLN A 13 -0.86 5.68 -10.33
CA GLN A 13 -0.50 5.17 -9.00
C GLN A 13 -1.74 4.84 -8.16
N ILE A 14 -2.81 5.62 -8.25
CA ILE A 14 -4.09 5.27 -7.60
C ILE A 14 -4.64 3.95 -8.15
N THR A 15 -4.58 3.75 -9.47
CA THR A 15 -5.04 2.52 -10.13
C THR A 15 -4.18 1.32 -9.71
N LEU A 16 -2.86 1.47 -9.66
CA LEU A 16 -1.94 0.45 -9.17
C LEU A 16 -2.24 0.03 -7.73
N LEU A 17 -2.56 0.98 -6.85
CA LEU A 17 -2.98 0.66 -5.48
C LEU A 17 -4.28 -0.14 -5.47
N ARG A 18 -5.29 0.22 -6.28
CA ARG A 18 -6.52 -0.56 -6.37
C ARG A 18 -6.25 -2.01 -6.80
N VAL A 19 -5.47 -2.20 -7.87
CA VAL A 19 -5.09 -3.54 -8.35
C VAL A 19 -4.34 -4.33 -7.28
N LEU A 20 -3.46 -3.68 -6.51
CA LEU A 20 -2.72 -4.33 -5.43
C LEU A 20 -3.63 -4.90 -4.33
N GLY A 21 -4.74 -4.23 -3.99
CA GLY A 21 -5.69 -4.77 -3.02
C GLY A 21 -6.68 -5.78 -3.59
N GLU A 22 -6.80 -5.89 -4.91
CA GLU A 22 -7.57 -6.94 -5.57
C GLU A 22 -6.79 -8.27 -5.64
N GLN A 23 -5.48 -8.24 -5.39
CA GLN A 23 -4.65 -9.45 -5.35
C GLN A 23 -4.89 -10.25 -4.07
N GLU A 24 -5.77 -11.24 -4.15
CA GLU A 24 -6.10 -12.14 -3.03
C GLU A 24 -4.84 -12.79 -2.42
N GLU A 25 -3.82 -13.09 -3.21
CA GLU A 25 -2.56 -13.69 -2.71
C GLU A 25 -1.81 -12.78 -1.72
N LEU A 26 -1.94 -11.46 -1.87
CA LEU A 26 -1.25 -10.50 -1.01
C LEU A 26 -2.01 -10.22 0.30
N GLN A 27 -3.33 -10.48 0.33
CA GLN A 27 -4.20 -10.26 1.50
C GLN A 27 -4.00 -8.85 2.10
N VAL A 28 -3.90 -7.83 1.26
CA VAL A 28 -3.72 -6.43 1.72
C VAL A 28 -5.06 -5.81 2.06
N ASP A 29 -5.16 -5.24 3.25
CA ASP A 29 -6.35 -4.52 3.69
C ASP A 29 -6.12 -3.01 3.62
N PHE A 30 -7.06 -2.27 3.04
CA PHE A 30 -7.04 -0.81 3.08
C PHE A 30 -7.72 -0.30 4.35
N TRP A 31 -6.93 0.31 5.24
CA TRP A 31 -7.48 1.09 6.37
C TRP A 31 -7.95 2.46 5.92
N ARG A 32 -7.29 3.02 4.89
CA ARG A 32 -7.71 4.23 4.20
C ARG A 32 -7.57 4.00 2.70
N HIS A 33 -8.71 3.97 2.00
CA HIS A 33 -8.76 3.63 0.58
C HIS A 33 -8.13 4.70 -0.33
N PRO A 34 -7.58 4.28 -1.48
CA PRO A 34 -7.09 5.20 -2.51
C PRO A 34 -8.26 5.93 -3.17
N HIS A 35 -8.36 7.24 -2.93
CA HIS A 35 -9.42 8.08 -3.48
C HIS A 35 -8.93 8.93 -4.65
N SER A 36 -7.96 9.81 -4.41
CA SER A 36 -7.38 10.70 -5.42
C SER A 36 -5.90 10.99 -5.13
N PRO A 37 -5.13 11.42 -6.15
CA PRO A 37 -3.73 11.79 -5.98
C PRO A 37 -3.52 12.84 -4.88
N GLY A 38 -2.36 12.80 -4.23
CA GLY A 38 -1.99 13.69 -3.13
C GLY A 38 -2.64 13.35 -1.79
N HIS A 39 -3.59 12.40 -1.74
CA HIS A 39 -4.19 11.95 -0.50
C HIS A 39 -3.47 10.70 0.03
N PRO A 40 -3.25 10.60 1.35
CA PRO A 40 -2.62 9.43 1.93
C PRO A 40 -3.58 8.24 1.89
N VAL A 41 -2.98 7.06 1.72
CA VAL A 41 -3.62 5.74 1.66
C VAL A 41 -2.92 4.87 2.68
N ASP A 42 -3.68 4.19 3.52
CA ASP A 42 -3.15 3.36 4.61
C ASP A 42 -3.44 1.90 4.31
N LEU A 43 -2.37 1.10 4.25
CA LEU A 43 -2.34 -0.29 3.83
C LEU A 43 -1.92 -1.15 5.03
N ARG A 44 -2.76 -2.06 5.51
CA ARG A 44 -2.31 -3.16 6.37
C ARG A 44 -1.79 -4.28 5.49
N VAL A 45 -0.54 -4.63 5.68
CA VAL A 45 0.16 -5.64 4.89
C VAL A 45 0.61 -6.78 5.80
N PRO A 46 0.16 -8.02 5.55
CA PRO A 46 0.65 -9.20 6.26
C PRO A 46 2.16 -9.38 6.07
N PHE A 47 2.86 -9.86 7.10
CA PHE A 47 4.31 -10.10 7.03
C PHE A 47 4.76 -10.98 5.84
N PRO A 48 4.05 -12.07 5.48
CA PRO A 48 4.41 -12.89 4.31
C PRO A 48 4.44 -12.10 3.00
N SER A 49 3.51 -11.16 2.83
CA SER A 49 3.33 -10.35 1.62
C SER A 49 4.14 -9.05 1.63
N LEU A 50 4.65 -8.65 2.80
CA LEU A 50 5.28 -7.35 3.04
C LEU A 50 6.45 -7.05 2.09
N LEU A 51 7.30 -8.04 1.83
CA LEU A 51 8.44 -7.87 0.93
C LEU A 51 7.99 -7.63 -0.51
N GLY A 52 6.95 -8.34 -0.96
CA GLY A 52 6.37 -8.17 -2.30
C GLY A 52 5.76 -6.78 -2.48
N VAL A 53 4.94 -6.36 -1.50
CA VAL A 53 4.32 -5.02 -1.50
C VAL A 53 5.37 -3.92 -1.49
N LYS A 54 6.40 -3.99 -0.62
CA LYS A 54 7.47 -2.99 -0.58
C LYS A 54 8.25 -2.90 -1.89
N LYS A 55 8.52 -4.04 -2.55
CA LYS A 55 9.17 -4.08 -3.87
C LYS A 55 8.32 -3.41 -4.94
N LEU A 56 7.01 -3.67 -4.98
CA LEU A 56 6.09 -3.04 -5.91
C LEU A 56 6.03 -1.53 -5.69
N LEU A 57 5.90 -1.10 -4.42
CA LEU A 57 5.91 0.33 -4.09
C LEU A 57 7.21 0.99 -4.55
N TYR A 58 8.36 0.33 -4.35
CA TYR A 58 9.65 0.83 -4.81
C TYR A 58 9.75 0.88 -6.34
N SER A 59 9.32 -0.15 -7.07
CA SER A 59 9.41 -0.22 -8.54
C SER A 59 8.52 0.80 -9.25
N HIS A 60 7.44 1.23 -8.60
CA HIS A 60 6.52 2.26 -9.10
C HIS A 60 6.74 3.64 -8.46
N ASN A 61 7.90 3.83 -7.81
CA ASN A 61 8.32 5.11 -7.22
C ASN A 61 7.32 5.70 -6.22
N PHE A 62 6.64 4.85 -5.44
CA PHE A 62 5.82 5.30 -4.33
C PHE A 62 6.70 5.76 -3.17
N SER A 63 6.36 6.92 -2.63
CA SER A 63 6.85 7.33 -1.31
C SER A 63 5.94 6.69 -0.25
N TYR A 64 6.55 6.05 0.74
CA TYR A 64 5.82 5.43 1.84
C TYR A 64 6.52 5.63 3.18
N SER A 65 5.74 5.60 4.25
CA SER A 65 6.21 5.56 5.63
C SER A 65 5.56 4.41 6.37
N ILE A 66 6.26 3.86 7.37
CA ILE A 66 5.68 2.85 8.27
C ILE A 66 4.92 3.61 9.34
N MET A 67 3.61 3.41 9.42
CA MET A 67 2.74 4.00 10.46
C MET A 67 2.73 3.12 11.72
N ILE A 68 2.67 1.81 11.52
CA ILE A 68 2.66 0.81 12.60
C ILE A 68 3.63 -0.30 12.20
N GLU A 69 4.65 -0.52 13.03
CA GLU A 69 5.70 -1.49 12.75
C GLU A 69 5.27 -2.94 13.01
N ASP A 70 4.43 -3.16 14.02
CA ASP A 70 3.77 -4.44 14.24
C ASP A 70 2.37 -4.22 14.84
N VAL A 71 1.37 -4.89 14.26
CA VAL A 71 -0.05 -4.85 14.70
C VAL A 71 -0.37 -6.02 15.65
N GLN A 72 0.65 -6.68 16.22
CA GLN A 72 0.49 -7.74 17.23
C GLN A 72 0.38 -7.22 18.66
#